data_AF-A0A957KZR7-F1
#
_entry.id   AF-A0A957KZR7-F1
#
_cell.length_a   1.000
_cell.length_b   1.000
_cell.length_c   1.000
_cell.angle_alpha   90.00
_cell.angle_beta   90.00
_cell.angle_gamma   90.00
#
_symmetry.space_group_name_H-M   'P 1'
#
loop_
_entity.id
_entity.type
_entity.pdbx_description
1 polymer ?
#
loop_
_entity_poly.entity_id
_entity_poly.type
_entity_poly.pdbx_seq_one_letter_code
_entity_poly.pdbx_strand_id
1 'polypeptide(L)'
;MKCLKPTQRLTQALLAITFLLITLAACRLADPPGAEPIPTSSPPATAMSPAVTAVPTAIATSPASSTSVSQAQTAASTREPMPSSATPPAEDTVTPLIAAYQSITTGITAVDNIAAAVLAGDRLTLRASLLLREYACMEPVSPYVPACAEGEAEGTPIQLFTYSACEQLLTRDNAIISSLLDNLVVQATGVYAVYQTSATNYGIVFTTDSSRGITVFVADDLIDEIWFGCDQTPPEMLGAEGFTIILAPSTP
;
A
#
# COMPACT_ATOMS: atom_id res chain seq x y z
N MET A 1 24.68 -17.52 -12.31
CA MET A 1 24.22 -16.22 -12.88
C MET A 1 25.13 -15.83 -14.05
N LYS A 2 24.60 -15.70 -15.27
CA LYS A 2 25.40 -15.27 -16.44
C LYS A 2 25.40 -13.75 -16.50
N CYS A 3 26.52 -13.12 -16.17
CA CYS A 3 26.71 -11.68 -16.36
C CYS A 3 26.62 -11.36 -17.86
N LEU A 4 25.51 -10.72 -18.25
CA LEU A 4 25.31 -10.19 -19.59
C LEU A 4 26.40 -9.15 -19.89
N LYS A 5 27.04 -9.29 -21.05
CA LYS A 5 28.12 -8.39 -21.49
C LYS A 5 27.60 -6.94 -21.58
N PRO A 6 28.42 -5.94 -21.22
CA PRO A 6 28.00 -4.53 -21.17
C PRO A 6 27.45 -3.99 -22.50
N THR A 7 27.85 -4.58 -23.63
CA THR A 7 27.30 -4.24 -24.95
C THR A 7 25.83 -4.61 -25.11
N GLN A 8 25.35 -5.66 -24.45
CA GLN A 8 23.96 -6.12 -24.54
C GLN A 8 23.00 -5.26 -23.72
N ARG A 9 23.49 -4.65 -22.62
CA ARG A 9 22.72 -3.68 -21.82
C ARG A 9 22.48 -2.38 -22.57
N LEU A 10 23.46 -1.94 -23.38
CA LEU A 10 23.32 -0.72 -24.17
C LEU A 10 22.26 -0.88 -25.28
N THR A 11 22.20 -2.06 -25.92
CA THR A 11 21.22 -2.33 -26.99
C THR A 11 19.80 -2.43 -26.45
N GLN A 12 19.60 -3.05 -25.27
CA GLN A 12 18.26 -3.09 -24.64
C GLN A 12 17.80 -1.71 -24.17
N ALA A 13 18.70 -0.88 -23.63
CA ALA A 13 18.36 0.48 -23.23
C ALA A 13 17.96 1.35 -24.44
N LEU A 14 18.65 1.23 -25.58
CA LEU A 14 18.28 1.97 -26.80
C LEU A 14 16.92 1.55 -27.36
N LEU A 15 16.60 0.24 -27.32
CA LEU A 15 15.31 -0.28 -27.78
C LEU A 15 14.14 0.22 -26.91
N ALA A 16 14.31 0.28 -25.60
CA ALA A 16 13.31 0.81 -24.68
C ALA A 16 13.03 2.30 -24.91
N ILE A 17 14.08 3.11 -25.12
CA ILE A 17 13.93 4.55 -25.38
C ILE A 17 13.24 4.80 -26.73
N THR A 18 13.56 4.00 -27.75
CA THR A 18 12.94 4.14 -29.08
C THR A 18 11.44 3.79 -29.03
N PHE A 19 11.07 2.74 -28.29
CA PHE A 19 9.67 2.35 -28.12
C PHE A 19 8.86 3.41 -27.34
N LEU A 20 9.47 4.01 -26.32
CA LEU A 20 8.86 5.10 -25.54
C LEU A 20 8.58 6.33 -26.42
N LEU A 21 9.54 6.73 -27.27
CA LEU A 21 9.39 7.88 -28.16
C LEU A 21 8.33 7.67 -29.25
N ILE A 22 8.21 6.46 -29.81
CA ILE A 22 7.17 6.13 -30.79
C ILE A 22 5.77 6.18 -30.15
N THR A 23 5.64 5.69 -28.91
CA THR A 23 4.35 5.66 -28.20
C THR A 23 3.89 7.07 -27.81
N LEU A 24 4.81 7.95 -27.41
CA LEU A 24 4.51 9.37 -27.13
C LEU A 24 4.13 10.16 -28.39
N ALA A 25 4.67 9.81 -29.56
CA ALA A 25 4.29 10.45 -30.82
C ALA A 25 2.88 10.04 -31.29
N ALA A 26 2.44 8.80 -31.00
CA ALA A 26 1.12 8.31 -31.38
C ALA A 26 -0.04 8.94 -30.57
N CYS A 27 0.20 9.39 -29.34
CA CYS A 27 -0.83 10.03 -28.50
C CYS A 27 -1.17 11.49 -28.88
N ARG A 28 -0.43 12.13 -29.80
CA ARG A 28 -0.64 13.55 -30.15
C ARG A 28 -1.51 13.81 -31.39
N LEU A 29 -2.10 12.79 -32.01
CA LEU A 29 -2.79 12.93 -33.30
C LEU A 29 -4.30 12.60 -33.30
N ALA A 30 -4.93 12.47 -32.13
CA ALA A 30 -6.38 12.30 -32.03
C ALA A 30 -7.05 13.54 -31.42
N ASP A 31 -7.19 14.60 -32.24
CA ASP A 31 -8.12 15.70 -31.97
C ASP A 31 -9.53 15.25 -32.44
N PRO A 32 -10.52 15.04 -31.57
CA PRO A 32 -11.88 14.75 -31.98
C PRO A 32 -12.55 16.01 -32.56
N PRO A 33 -13.18 15.96 -33.74
CA PRO A 33 -13.91 17.09 -34.27
C PRO A 33 -15.23 17.30 -33.51
N GLY A 34 -15.41 18.51 -32.97
CA GLY A 34 -16.70 19.19 -32.84
C GLY A 34 -17.73 18.58 -31.91
N ALA A 35 -17.67 18.93 -30.62
CA ALA A 35 -18.85 18.88 -29.74
C ALA A 35 -19.57 20.24 -29.78
N GLU A 36 -20.81 20.24 -30.25
CA GLU A 36 -21.71 21.40 -30.21
C GLU A 36 -22.04 21.80 -28.76
N PRO A 37 -22.24 23.11 -28.48
CA PRO A 37 -22.60 23.59 -27.15
C PRO A 37 -24.04 23.21 -26.77
N ILE A 38 -24.19 22.45 -25.69
CA ILE A 38 -25.49 22.15 -25.06
C ILE A 38 -25.92 23.39 -24.24
N PRO A 39 -27.15 23.90 -24.40
CA PRO A 39 -27.65 24.99 -23.57
C PRO A 39 -27.89 24.54 -22.12
N THR A 40 -27.26 25.25 -21.20
CA THR A 40 -27.43 25.13 -19.75
C THR A 40 -28.76 25.73 -19.31
N SER A 41 -29.73 24.89 -18.94
CA SER A 41 -30.91 25.30 -18.19
C SER A 41 -30.67 25.10 -16.69
N SER A 42 -30.44 26.20 -15.97
CA SER A 42 -30.36 26.22 -14.50
C SER A 42 -31.73 25.96 -13.86
N PRO A 43 -31.86 25.01 -12.91
CA PRO A 43 -33.00 24.96 -12.01
C PRO A 43 -32.85 25.98 -10.85
N PRO A 44 -33.96 26.51 -10.31
CA PRO A 44 -33.95 27.52 -9.26
C PRO A 44 -33.52 26.97 -7.90
N ALA A 45 -32.70 27.76 -7.20
CA ALA A 45 -32.27 27.53 -5.83
C ALA A 45 -33.48 27.54 -4.87
N THR A 46 -33.73 26.41 -4.21
CA THR A 46 -34.64 26.35 -3.07
C THR A 46 -33.80 26.39 -1.79
N ALA A 47 -33.81 27.54 -1.14
CA ALA A 47 -33.22 27.75 0.18
C ALA A 47 -34.11 27.13 1.26
N MET A 48 -33.55 26.23 2.07
CA MET A 48 -34.11 25.88 3.37
C MET A 48 -32.99 25.87 4.41
N SER A 49 -32.94 26.93 5.21
CA SER A 49 -32.23 26.97 6.50
C SER A 49 -32.96 26.10 7.52
N PRO A 50 -32.20 25.39 8.36
CA PRO A 50 -32.54 25.32 9.77
C PRO A 50 -31.46 25.96 10.63
N ALA A 51 -31.92 26.81 11.55
CA ALA A 51 -31.13 27.36 12.63
C ALA A 51 -30.69 26.25 13.58
N VAL A 52 -29.39 26.13 13.82
CA VAL A 52 -28.84 25.28 14.89
C VAL A 52 -28.35 26.19 16.01
N THR A 53 -28.99 26.03 17.16
CA THR A 53 -28.68 26.65 18.44
C THR A 53 -27.31 26.20 18.93
N ALA A 54 -26.37 27.14 19.06
CA ALA A 54 -25.08 26.92 19.69
C ALA A 54 -25.24 26.78 21.21
N VAL A 55 -24.74 25.69 21.78
CA VAL A 55 -24.53 25.51 23.23
C VAL A 55 -23.05 25.75 23.52
N PRO A 56 -22.69 26.73 24.37
CA PRO A 56 -21.31 26.92 24.80
C PRO A 56 -21.04 26.07 26.05
N THR A 57 -20.03 25.22 26.07
CA THR A 57 -19.53 24.67 27.36
C THR A 57 -18.03 24.34 27.32
N ALA A 58 -17.31 25.20 28.06
CA ALA A 58 -16.12 24.97 28.88
C ALA A 58 -14.85 24.34 28.28
N ILE A 59 -13.87 25.24 28.11
CA ILE A 59 -12.43 25.00 28.02
C ILE A 59 -11.94 24.41 29.36
N ALA A 60 -11.32 23.23 29.33
CA ALA A 60 -10.50 22.71 30.41
C ALA A 60 -9.03 22.71 29.96
N THR A 61 -8.32 23.78 30.30
CA THR A 61 -6.87 23.91 30.15
C THR A 61 -6.19 23.11 31.26
N SER A 62 -5.38 22.11 30.90
CA SER A 62 -4.45 21.47 31.84
C SER A 62 -3.01 21.57 31.31
N PRO A 63 -2.04 21.86 32.19
CA PRO A 63 -0.71 22.30 31.82
C PRO A 63 0.23 21.16 31.37
N ALA A 64 1.09 21.51 30.42
CA ALA A 64 2.22 20.71 29.97
C ALA A 64 3.20 20.41 31.11
N SER A 65 3.59 19.13 31.24
CA SER A 65 4.76 18.72 32.02
C SER A 65 5.84 18.25 31.05
N SER A 66 6.80 19.15 30.81
CA SER A 66 8.04 18.87 30.08
C SER A 66 9.06 18.26 31.04
N THR A 67 9.38 16.98 30.87
CA THR A 67 10.52 16.35 31.53
C THR A 67 11.70 16.29 30.56
N SER A 68 12.65 17.20 30.79
CA SER A 68 14.00 17.18 30.22
C SER A 68 14.79 16.03 30.87
N VAL A 69 15.27 15.08 30.07
CA VAL A 69 16.25 14.08 30.53
C VAL A 69 17.59 14.34 29.84
N SER A 70 18.55 14.58 30.71
CA SER A 70 19.95 14.93 30.49
C SER A 70 20.73 13.86 29.72
N GLN A 71 21.56 14.34 28.80
CA GLN A 71 22.62 13.59 28.14
C GLN A 71 23.63 13.05 29.17
N ALA A 72 23.98 11.76 29.06
CA ALA A 72 25.12 11.16 29.74
C ALA A 72 26.15 10.68 28.72
N GLN A 73 27.15 11.54 28.57
CA GLN A 73 28.57 11.33 28.27
C GLN A 73 29.07 9.91 27.96
N THR A 74 29.53 9.78 26.71
CA THR A 74 30.87 9.31 26.28
C THR A 74 31.74 8.58 27.31
N ALA A 75 31.84 7.25 27.15
CA ALA A 75 33.00 6.48 27.59
C ALA A 75 33.77 5.97 26.36
N ALA A 76 34.99 6.45 26.18
CA ALA A 76 35.93 5.96 25.19
C ALA A 76 36.38 4.54 25.59
N SER A 77 35.99 3.54 24.80
CA SER A 77 36.44 2.16 24.97
C SER A 77 37.65 1.91 24.06
N THR A 78 38.82 1.80 24.68
CA THR A 78 40.07 1.33 24.07
C THR A 78 39.85 -0.08 23.53
N ARG A 79 39.88 -0.23 22.21
CA ARG A 79 39.70 -1.51 21.52
C ARG A 79 41.05 -2.25 21.46
N GLU A 80 41.17 -3.35 22.19
CA GLU A 80 42.26 -4.32 22.00
C GLU A 80 42.14 -4.97 20.60
N PRO A 81 43.27 -5.17 19.88
CA PRO A 81 43.28 -5.88 18.60
C PRO A 81 43.03 -7.38 18.84
N MET A 82 41.81 -7.84 18.55
CA MET A 82 41.52 -9.28 18.53
C MET A 82 42.20 -9.97 17.34
N PRO A 83 42.69 -11.22 17.54
CA PRO A 83 43.31 -12.00 16.48
C PRO A 83 42.33 -12.38 15.38
N SER A 84 42.87 -12.40 14.17
CA SER A 84 42.24 -12.76 12.89
C SER A 84 41.28 -13.95 13.01
N SER A 85 39.98 -13.68 12.84
CA SER A 85 38.94 -14.71 12.74
C SER A 85 39.06 -15.43 11.40
N ALA A 86 39.08 -16.76 11.48
CA ALA A 86 38.99 -17.66 10.36
C ALA A 86 37.73 -17.38 9.53
N THR A 87 37.88 -17.38 8.21
CA THR A 87 36.78 -17.32 7.24
C THR A 87 35.84 -18.51 7.50
N PRO A 88 34.58 -18.29 7.91
CA PRO A 88 33.62 -19.37 8.02
C PRO A 88 33.41 -20.01 6.64
N PRO A 89 33.20 -21.35 6.57
CA PRO A 89 32.88 -22.02 5.32
C PRO A 89 31.64 -21.37 4.71
N ALA A 90 31.64 -21.20 3.38
CA ALA A 90 30.49 -20.72 2.65
C ALA A 90 29.31 -21.66 2.93
N GLU A 91 28.38 -21.21 3.79
CA GLU A 91 27.06 -21.83 3.85
C GLU A 91 26.43 -21.59 2.49
N ASP A 92 26.23 -22.68 1.75
CA ASP A 92 25.33 -22.69 0.62
C ASP A 92 23.94 -22.35 1.17
N THR A 93 23.60 -21.06 1.16
CA THR A 93 22.27 -20.56 1.46
C THR A 93 21.33 -21.10 0.40
N VAL A 94 20.77 -22.27 0.64
CA VAL A 94 19.62 -22.79 -0.11
C VAL A 94 18.45 -21.90 0.28
N THR A 95 18.21 -20.83 -0.48
CA THR A 95 16.98 -20.04 -0.33
C THR A 95 15.82 -21.00 -0.61
N PRO A 96 14.99 -21.35 0.39
CA PRO A 96 13.86 -22.22 0.14
C PRO A 96 12.96 -21.53 -0.88
N LEU A 97 12.67 -22.22 -1.98
CA LEU A 97 11.69 -21.76 -2.94
C LEU A 97 10.33 -21.81 -2.24
N ILE A 98 9.83 -20.65 -1.81
CA ILE A 98 8.48 -20.54 -1.27
C ILE A 98 7.53 -20.83 -2.43
N ALA A 99 6.79 -21.94 -2.33
CA ALA A 99 5.79 -22.28 -3.32
C ALA A 99 4.71 -21.19 -3.34
N ALA A 100 4.45 -20.64 -4.53
CA ALA A 100 3.44 -19.62 -4.75
C ALA A 100 2.52 -20.01 -5.90
N TYR A 101 1.23 -19.75 -5.73
CA TYR A 101 0.22 -19.96 -6.75
C TYR A 101 0.21 -18.78 -7.73
N GLN A 102 0.30 -19.07 -9.03
CA GLN A 102 0.19 -18.07 -10.11
C GLN A 102 -1.27 -17.83 -10.53
N SER A 103 -2.18 -18.62 -9.99
CA SER A 103 -3.62 -18.52 -10.16
C SER A 103 -4.28 -19.28 -9.01
N ILE A 104 -5.33 -18.71 -8.44
CA ILE A 104 -6.07 -19.32 -7.32
C ILE A 104 -7.56 -19.33 -7.62
N THR A 105 -8.29 -20.23 -6.98
CA THR A 105 -9.75 -20.20 -6.90
C THR A 105 -10.13 -20.61 -5.50
N THR A 106 -10.56 -19.63 -4.70
CA THR A 106 -10.97 -19.82 -3.31
C THR A 106 -12.47 -20.07 -3.18
N GLY A 107 -13.24 -19.71 -4.21
CA GLY A 107 -14.70 -19.71 -4.18
C GLY A 107 -15.29 -18.41 -3.61
N ILE A 108 -14.45 -17.45 -3.22
CA ILE A 108 -14.85 -16.12 -2.77
C ILE A 108 -14.53 -15.14 -3.90
N THR A 109 -15.57 -14.68 -4.59
CA THR A 109 -15.43 -13.90 -5.84
C THR A 109 -14.55 -12.65 -5.68
N ALA A 110 -14.70 -11.88 -4.60
CA ALA A 110 -13.89 -10.68 -4.38
C ALA A 110 -12.40 -11.01 -4.21
N VAL A 111 -12.08 -12.03 -3.42
CA VAL A 111 -10.70 -12.50 -3.21
C VAL A 111 -10.09 -12.99 -4.52
N ASP A 112 -10.81 -13.80 -5.28
CA ASP A 112 -10.34 -14.35 -6.55
C ASP A 112 -10.09 -13.23 -7.59
N ASN A 113 -10.99 -12.24 -7.67
CA ASN A 113 -10.84 -11.10 -8.57
C ASN A 113 -9.66 -10.19 -8.18
N ILE A 114 -9.50 -9.88 -6.88
CA ILE A 114 -8.40 -9.04 -6.39
C ILE A 114 -7.06 -9.75 -6.63
N ALA A 115 -6.96 -11.05 -6.29
CA ALA A 115 -5.75 -11.83 -6.54
C ALA A 115 -5.39 -11.87 -8.03
N ALA A 116 -6.38 -12.11 -8.90
CA ALA A 116 -6.17 -12.08 -10.34
C ALA A 116 -5.71 -10.70 -10.84
N ALA A 117 -6.31 -9.60 -10.35
CA ALA A 117 -5.94 -8.25 -10.73
C ALA A 117 -4.52 -7.88 -10.28
N VAL A 118 -4.09 -8.30 -9.08
CA VAL A 118 -2.70 -8.12 -8.61
C VAL A 118 -1.72 -8.84 -9.54
N LEU A 119 -1.95 -10.13 -9.81
CA LEU A 119 -1.04 -10.94 -10.63
C LEU A 119 -1.04 -10.53 -12.12
N ALA A 120 -2.15 -9.98 -12.62
CA ALA A 120 -2.25 -9.43 -13.97
C ALA A 120 -1.67 -8.01 -14.11
N GLY A 121 -1.35 -7.35 -12.99
CA GLY A 121 -0.93 -5.95 -12.99
C GLY A 121 -2.04 -4.95 -13.36
N ASP A 122 -3.31 -5.32 -13.16
CA ASP A 122 -4.47 -4.49 -13.50
C ASP A 122 -4.75 -3.45 -12.40
N ARG A 123 -4.00 -2.36 -12.47
CA ARG A 123 -4.08 -1.24 -11.52
C ARG A 123 -5.43 -0.52 -11.55
N LEU A 124 -6.12 -0.51 -12.70
CA LEU A 124 -7.41 0.16 -12.82
C LEU A 124 -8.48 -0.61 -12.04
N THR A 125 -8.50 -1.93 -12.20
CA THR A 125 -9.38 -2.80 -11.41
C THR A 125 -9.05 -2.69 -9.92
N LEU A 126 -7.78 -2.79 -9.52
CA LEU A 126 -7.39 -2.65 -8.11
C LEU A 126 -7.80 -1.30 -7.52
N ARG A 127 -7.63 -0.22 -8.27
CA ARG A 127 -8.02 1.13 -7.83
C ARG A 127 -9.54 1.26 -7.64
N ALA A 128 -10.33 0.64 -8.52
CA ALA A 128 -11.78 0.61 -8.39
C ALA A 128 -12.25 -0.25 -7.20
N SER A 129 -11.44 -1.20 -6.76
CA SER A 129 -11.71 -2.07 -5.62
C SER A 129 -11.24 -1.51 -4.28
N LEU A 130 -10.72 -0.30 -4.18
CA LEU A 130 -10.29 0.26 -2.88
C LEU A 130 -11.50 0.65 -2.02
N LEU A 131 -11.50 0.21 -0.77
CA LEU A 131 -12.40 0.71 0.27
C LEU A 131 -11.85 2.02 0.83
N LEU A 132 -12.42 3.14 0.41
CA LEU A 132 -12.12 4.44 1.01
C LEU A 132 -13.08 4.69 2.17
N ARG A 133 -12.53 4.87 3.37
CA ARG A 133 -13.29 5.11 4.60
C ARG A 133 -13.44 6.61 4.84
N GLU A 134 -14.60 7.00 5.34
CA GLU A 134 -14.90 8.39 5.65
C GLU A 134 -14.35 8.76 7.04
N TYR A 135 -13.58 9.84 7.09
CA TYR A 135 -13.06 10.41 8.32
C TYR A 135 -13.36 11.91 8.35
N ALA A 136 -13.61 12.45 9.54
CA ALA A 136 -13.61 13.89 9.73
C ALA A 136 -12.16 14.41 9.65
N CYS A 137 -11.88 15.33 8.73
CA CYS A 137 -10.59 16.01 8.70
C CYS A 137 -10.42 16.83 9.98
N MET A 138 -9.19 16.91 10.47
CA MET A 138 -8.83 17.69 11.66
C MET A 138 -7.50 18.41 11.42
N GLU A 139 -7.19 19.39 12.25
CA GLU A 139 -5.82 19.91 12.33
C GLU A 139 -4.85 18.75 12.60
N PRO A 140 -3.57 18.83 12.18
CA PRO A 140 -2.64 17.71 12.31
C PRO A 140 -2.43 17.32 13.79
N VAL A 141 -3.20 16.34 14.26
CA VAL A 141 -3.09 15.77 15.62
C VAL A 141 -2.08 14.64 15.66
N SER A 142 -1.78 14.04 14.51
CA SER A 142 -1.00 12.81 14.39
C SER A 142 -0.34 12.73 13.01
N PRO A 143 0.88 12.15 12.90
CA PRO A 143 1.50 11.90 11.61
C PRO A 143 0.75 10.87 10.76
N TYR A 144 -0.19 10.12 11.34
CA TYR A 144 -0.90 9.00 10.69
C TYR A 144 -2.20 9.40 9.99
N VAL A 145 -2.78 10.55 10.36
CA VAL A 145 -4.03 11.06 9.77
C VAL A 145 -3.71 12.36 9.03
N PRO A 146 -4.02 12.46 7.73
CA PRO A 146 -3.76 13.68 6.97
C PRO A 146 -4.61 14.83 7.50
N ALA A 147 -4.02 16.02 7.58
CA ALA A 147 -4.73 17.23 7.97
C ALA A 147 -5.79 17.64 6.93
N CYS A 148 -6.71 18.51 7.35
CA CYS A 148 -7.58 19.25 6.44
C CYS A 148 -6.76 20.00 5.37
N ALA A 149 -7.28 20.07 4.15
CA ALA A 149 -6.66 20.80 3.04
C ALA A 149 -6.91 22.29 3.22
N GLU A 150 -6.16 23.11 2.48
CA GLU A 150 -6.42 24.54 2.45
C GLU A 150 -7.88 24.81 2.03
N GLY A 151 -8.62 25.51 2.88
CA GLY A 151 -10.03 25.85 2.67
C GLY A 151 -11.05 24.81 3.15
N GLU A 152 -10.62 23.63 3.61
CA GLU A 152 -11.51 22.67 4.28
C GLU A 152 -11.71 23.09 5.74
N ALA A 153 -12.97 23.14 6.18
CA ALA A 153 -13.27 23.35 7.59
C ALA A 153 -12.96 22.07 8.39
N GLU A 154 -12.49 22.22 9.62
CA GLU A 154 -12.38 21.10 10.56
C GLU A 154 -13.73 20.37 10.68
N GLY A 155 -13.68 19.04 10.67
CA GLY A 155 -14.87 18.19 10.66
C GLY A 155 -15.40 17.84 9.28
N THR A 156 -14.83 18.39 8.20
CA THR A 156 -15.24 18.04 6.82
C THR A 156 -14.99 16.54 6.57
N PRO A 157 -15.98 15.78 6.07
CA PRO A 157 -15.79 14.37 5.75
C PRO A 157 -14.84 14.23 4.55
N ILE A 158 -13.79 13.43 4.73
CA ILE A 158 -12.78 13.12 3.73
C ILE A 158 -12.62 11.60 3.60
N GLN A 159 -12.33 11.14 2.39
CA GLN A 159 -12.16 9.72 2.07
C GLN A 159 -10.68 9.35 2.16
N LEU A 160 -10.34 8.40 3.03
CA LEU A 160 -8.99 7.94 3.27
C LEU A 160 -8.85 6.44 2.94
N PHE A 161 -7.69 6.07 2.40
CA PHE A 161 -7.27 4.69 2.21
C PHE A 161 -6.24 4.31 3.27
N THR A 162 -6.34 3.08 3.80
CA THR A 162 -5.42 2.54 4.79
C THR A 162 -4.32 1.74 4.12
N TYR A 163 -3.08 1.95 4.54
CA TYR A 163 -1.96 1.10 4.17
C TYR A 163 -0.99 1.00 5.34
N SER A 164 -0.15 -0.02 5.36
CA SER A 164 0.78 -0.21 6.46
C SER A 164 2.09 -0.81 6.00
N ALA A 165 3.16 -0.45 6.70
CA ALA A 165 4.43 -1.17 6.64
C ALA A 165 4.70 -1.75 8.03
N CYS A 166 5.34 -0.97 8.91
CA CYS A 166 5.46 -1.29 10.33
C CYS A 166 4.39 -0.60 11.19
N GLU A 167 3.82 0.49 10.67
CA GLU A 167 2.76 1.26 11.30
C GLU A 167 1.63 1.44 10.29
N GLN A 168 0.41 1.59 10.78
CA GLN A 168 -0.76 1.87 9.97
C GLN A 168 -0.82 3.36 9.62
N LEU A 169 -1.03 3.66 8.35
CA LEU A 169 -1.05 5.00 7.78
C LEU A 169 -2.34 5.20 6.98
N LEU A 170 -2.84 6.43 6.98
CA LEU A 170 -4.00 6.83 6.18
C LEU A 170 -3.58 7.84 5.12
N THR A 171 -4.13 7.74 3.92
CA THR A 171 -3.86 8.70 2.85
C THR A 171 -5.09 8.99 2.01
N ARG A 172 -5.21 10.25 1.56
CA ARG A 172 -6.12 10.66 0.47
C ARG A 172 -5.38 11.09 -0.79
N ASP A 173 -4.05 10.99 -0.78
CA ASP A 173 -3.22 11.42 -1.90
C ASP A 173 -3.25 10.34 -2.99
N ASN A 174 -3.82 10.71 -4.15
CA ASN A 174 -3.92 9.83 -5.30
C ASN A 174 -2.57 9.39 -5.86
N ALA A 175 -1.51 10.21 -5.73
CA ALA A 175 -0.17 9.85 -6.15
C ALA A 175 0.42 8.78 -5.22
N ILE A 176 0.20 8.89 -3.90
CA ILE A 176 0.59 7.86 -2.93
C ILE A 176 -0.17 6.56 -3.21
N ILE A 177 -1.49 6.61 -3.37
CA ILE A 177 -2.31 5.43 -3.68
C ILE A 177 -1.83 4.75 -4.97
N SER A 178 -1.55 5.53 -6.02
CA SER A 178 -1.04 4.99 -7.28
C SER A 178 0.32 4.32 -7.11
N SER A 179 1.22 4.93 -6.33
CA SER A 179 2.52 4.33 -5.99
C SER A 179 2.38 3.04 -5.16
N LEU A 180 1.43 2.97 -4.22
CA LEU A 180 1.16 1.75 -3.45
C LEU A 180 0.69 0.62 -4.36
N LEU A 181 -0.24 0.89 -5.27
CA LEU A 181 -0.73 -0.09 -6.25
C LEU A 181 0.38 -0.51 -7.24
N ASP A 182 1.19 0.43 -7.71
CA ASP A 182 2.35 0.15 -8.56
C ASP A 182 3.33 -0.80 -7.85
N ASN A 183 3.66 -0.52 -6.59
CA ASN A 183 4.54 -1.36 -5.78
C ASN A 183 3.94 -2.75 -5.55
N LEU A 184 2.64 -2.84 -5.23
CA LEU A 184 1.94 -4.11 -5.04
C LEU A 184 2.07 -4.99 -6.29
N VAL A 185 1.71 -4.48 -7.47
CA VAL A 185 1.72 -5.31 -8.69
C VAL A 185 3.12 -5.60 -9.23
N VAL A 186 4.11 -4.74 -8.95
CA VAL A 186 5.50 -4.98 -9.36
C VAL A 186 6.18 -6.00 -8.46
N GLN A 187 5.90 -5.98 -7.17
CA GLN A 187 6.58 -6.84 -6.19
C GLN A 187 5.87 -8.18 -5.97
N ALA A 188 4.55 -8.26 -6.14
CA ALA A 188 3.82 -9.50 -5.97
C ALA A 188 4.16 -10.49 -7.09
N THR A 189 4.77 -11.62 -6.73
CA THR A 189 5.21 -12.66 -7.67
C THR A 189 4.31 -13.89 -7.69
N GLY A 190 3.38 -14.00 -6.74
CA GLY A 190 2.44 -15.12 -6.60
C GLY A 190 1.66 -15.02 -5.30
N VAL A 191 0.57 -15.77 -5.19
CA VAL A 191 -0.19 -15.89 -3.93
C VAL A 191 0.43 -17.00 -3.10
N TYR A 192 0.85 -16.66 -1.88
CA TYR A 192 1.28 -17.63 -0.88
C TYR A 192 0.07 -18.28 -0.21
N ALA A 193 -0.81 -17.47 0.37
CA ALA A 193 -1.92 -17.96 1.17
C ALA A 193 -3.13 -17.02 1.14
N VAL A 194 -4.30 -17.57 1.43
CA VAL A 194 -5.53 -16.84 1.69
C VAL A 194 -6.09 -17.34 3.01
N TYR A 195 -6.45 -16.41 3.89
CA TYR A 195 -7.02 -16.71 5.19
C TYR A 195 -8.19 -15.80 5.50
N GLN A 196 -9.07 -16.27 6.38
CA GLN A 196 -10.22 -15.53 6.87
C GLN A 196 -9.93 -14.94 8.25
N THR A 197 -10.15 -13.64 8.42
CA THR A 197 -9.99 -12.91 9.69
C THR A 197 -11.32 -12.71 10.41
N SER A 198 -12.43 -12.65 9.67
CA SER A 198 -13.79 -12.60 10.19
C SER A 198 -14.76 -13.21 9.18
N ALA A 199 -16.06 -13.31 9.48
CA ALA A 199 -17.05 -13.90 8.58
C ALA A 199 -17.02 -13.33 7.14
N THR A 200 -16.67 -12.06 6.97
CA THR A 200 -16.65 -11.34 5.68
C THR A 200 -15.29 -10.73 5.33
N ASN A 201 -14.27 -10.93 6.16
CA ASN A 201 -12.96 -10.31 5.97
C ASN A 201 -11.88 -11.35 5.73
N TYR A 202 -11.00 -11.05 4.79
CA TYR A 202 -9.98 -11.96 4.29
C TYR A 202 -8.62 -11.28 4.20
N GLY A 203 -7.55 -12.06 4.30
CA GLY A 203 -6.20 -11.64 3.97
C GLY A 203 -5.66 -12.47 2.81
N ILE A 204 -5.06 -11.82 1.82
CA ILE A 204 -4.35 -12.45 0.70
C ILE A 204 -2.88 -12.16 0.86
N VAL A 205 -2.07 -13.17 1.18
CA VAL A 205 -0.62 -13.06 1.31
C VAL A 205 0.02 -13.35 -0.04
N PHE A 206 0.77 -12.39 -0.55
CA PHE A 206 1.58 -12.51 -1.76
C PHE A 206 3.05 -12.72 -1.40
N THR A 207 3.73 -13.56 -2.17
CA THR A 207 5.19 -13.64 -2.17
C THR A 207 5.79 -12.46 -2.94
N THR A 208 6.98 -12.02 -2.54
CA THR A 208 7.83 -11.12 -3.34
C THR A 208 9.13 -11.80 -3.76
N ASP A 209 9.96 -11.11 -4.55
CA ASP A 209 11.31 -11.54 -4.89
C ASP A 209 12.32 -11.39 -3.72
N SER A 210 11.96 -10.65 -2.68
CA SER A 210 12.85 -10.24 -1.59
C SER A 210 12.68 -11.05 -0.29
N SER A 211 12.16 -12.27 -0.35
CA SER A 211 11.74 -13.12 0.79
C SER A 211 10.65 -12.53 1.70
N ARG A 212 10.24 -11.28 1.46
CA ARG A 212 9.19 -10.59 2.19
C ARG A 212 7.82 -10.94 1.62
N GLY A 213 6.78 -10.74 2.42
CA GLY A 213 5.40 -10.83 1.94
C GLY A 213 4.73 -9.46 1.83
N ILE A 214 3.64 -9.43 1.07
CA ILE A 214 2.68 -8.32 1.05
C ILE A 214 1.31 -8.94 1.32
N THR A 215 0.53 -8.37 2.24
CA THR A 215 -0.84 -8.80 2.48
C THR A 215 -1.82 -7.74 1.98
N VAL A 216 -2.81 -8.18 1.24
CA VAL A 216 -3.98 -7.38 0.88
C VAL A 216 -5.15 -7.84 1.74
N PHE A 217 -5.64 -6.95 2.59
CA PHE A 217 -6.84 -7.20 3.40
C PHE A 217 -8.09 -6.81 2.61
N VAL A 218 -9.07 -7.70 2.59
CA VAL A 218 -10.33 -7.54 1.87
C VAL A 218 -11.47 -7.51 2.88
N ALA A 219 -12.31 -6.48 2.83
CA ALA A 219 -13.52 -6.32 3.61
C ALA A 219 -14.65 -5.78 2.72
N ASP A 220 -15.87 -6.29 2.90
CA ASP A 220 -17.04 -5.87 2.12
C ASP A 220 -16.79 -5.92 0.60
N ASP A 221 -16.14 -6.99 0.13
CA ASP A 221 -15.73 -7.22 -1.26
C ASP A 221 -14.72 -6.20 -1.84
N LEU A 222 -14.12 -5.36 -1.01
CA LEU A 222 -13.18 -4.30 -1.37
C LEU A 222 -11.85 -4.44 -0.63
N ILE A 223 -10.79 -3.86 -1.18
CA ILE A 223 -9.45 -3.77 -0.57
C ILE A 223 -9.50 -2.73 0.55
N ASP A 224 -9.43 -3.19 1.79
CA ASP A 224 -9.45 -2.34 2.99
C ASP A 224 -8.05 -1.80 3.34
N GLU A 225 -7.04 -2.64 3.21
CA GLU A 225 -5.67 -2.30 3.58
C GLU A 225 -4.64 -3.07 2.73
N ILE A 226 -3.52 -2.42 2.43
CA ILE A 226 -2.32 -3.07 1.89
C ILE A 226 -1.21 -2.99 2.93
N TRP A 227 -0.70 -4.15 3.36
CA TRP A 227 0.34 -4.28 4.36
C TRP A 227 1.63 -4.88 3.77
N PHE A 228 2.74 -4.14 3.83
CA PHE A 228 4.05 -4.55 3.27
C PHE A 228 4.95 -5.33 4.26
N GLY A 229 4.35 -5.91 5.30
CA GLY A 229 4.92 -6.95 6.15
C GLY A 229 6.05 -6.56 7.08
N CYS A 230 6.54 -5.31 7.14
CA CYS A 230 7.63 -4.90 8.04
C CYS A 230 8.79 -5.92 8.13
N ASP A 231 9.32 -6.33 6.97
CA ASP A 231 10.37 -7.36 6.81
C ASP A 231 9.97 -8.81 7.15
N GLN A 232 8.70 -9.07 7.42
CA GLN A 232 8.18 -10.43 7.60
C GLN A 232 8.10 -11.20 6.29
N THR A 233 8.43 -12.47 6.40
CA THR A 233 8.24 -13.48 5.35
C THR A 233 6.76 -13.86 5.22
N PRO A 234 6.31 -14.37 4.06
CA PRO A 234 4.93 -14.81 3.89
C PRO A 234 4.42 -15.80 4.97
N PRO A 235 5.21 -16.78 5.45
CA PRO A 235 4.81 -17.61 6.59
C PRO A 235 4.61 -16.82 7.89
N GLU A 236 5.48 -15.86 8.20
CA GLU A 236 5.36 -15.04 9.42
C GLU A 236 4.13 -14.12 9.39
N MET A 237 3.72 -13.68 8.20
CA MET A 237 2.52 -12.85 8.01
C MET A 237 1.21 -13.59 8.32
N LEU A 238 1.21 -14.92 8.33
CA LEU A 238 0.04 -15.71 8.73
C LEU A 238 -0.19 -15.70 10.25
N GLY A 239 0.72 -15.10 11.03
CA GLY A 239 0.60 -15.03 12.49
C GLY A 239 0.62 -16.40 13.17
N ALA A 240 0.62 -16.38 14.51
CA ALA A 240 0.72 -17.61 15.29
C ALA A 240 -0.61 -18.36 15.41
N GLU A 241 -1.77 -17.68 15.57
CA GLU A 241 -3.04 -18.35 15.87
C GLU A 241 -4.27 -17.50 15.47
N GLY A 242 -5.40 -18.16 15.18
CA GLY A 242 -6.73 -17.53 15.12
C GLY A 242 -7.35 -17.34 13.74
N PHE A 243 -6.62 -17.57 12.65
CA PHE A 243 -7.15 -17.46 11.30
C PHE A 243 -7.64 -18.81 10.76
N THR A 244 -8.71 -18.77 9.97
CA THR A 244 -9.12 -19.94 9.18
C THR A 244 -8.41 -19.87 7.83
N ILE A 245 -7.45 -20.77 7.61
CA ILE A 245 -6.73 -20.85 6.35
C ILE A 245 -7.67 -21.44 5.28
N ILE A 246 -7.89 -20.70 4.19
CA ILE A 246 -8.69 -21.11 3.04
C ILE A 246 -7.80 -21.76 1.99
N LEU A 247 -6.65 -21.13 1.74
CA LEU A 247 -5.63 -21.60 0.81
C LEU A 247 -4.25 -21.39 1.45
N ALA A 248 -3.42 -22.41 1.47
CA ALA A 248 -2.00 -22.30 1.77
C ALA A 248 -1.27 -23.44 1.06
N PRO A 249 0.05 -23.31 0.81
CA PRO A 249 0.81 -24.42 0.27
C PRO A 249 0.70 -25.57 1.25
N SER A 250 0.40 -26.78 0.74
CA SER A 250 0.54 -27.97 1.56
C SER A 250 1.97 -28.01 2.06
N THR A 251 2.15 -28.01 3.38
CA THR A 251 3.47 -28.13 4.02
C THR A 251 4.21 -29.29 3.34
N PRO A 252 5.42 -29.06 2.79
CA PRO A 252 6.19 -30.14 2.19
C PRO A 252 6.54 -31.22 3.23
#